data_AF-A0A2H5VGI1-F1
#
_entry.id   AF-A0A2H5VGI1-F1
#
_cell.length_a   1.000
_cell.length_b   1.000
_cell.length_c   1.000
_cell.angle_alpha   90.00
_cell.angle_beta   90.00
_cell.angle_gamma   90.00
#
_symmetry.space_group_name_H-M   'P 1'
#
loop_
_entity.id
_entity.type
_entity.pdbx_description
1 polymer ?
#
loop_
_entity_poly.entity_id
_entity_poly.type
_entity_poly.pdbx_seq_one_letter_code
_entity_poly.pdbx_strand_id
1 'polypeptide(L)'
;MIYQVGGIEWLWILLALLILFFGSKRLPEIARSLGRAFAEFQKGRMEIERELRAIQEEVMLPAREVKSTVEEMKSDVEKIKSDVKNLTSPTNPSQITPIQESTKEVLKELKSSEKLLEIAKNLNILVNGKTPQELKEEIKRKLDELG
;
A
#
# COMPACT_ATOMS: atom_id res chain seq x y z
N MET A 1 43.16 -23.00 14.94
CA MET A 1 43.55 -21.58 15.05
C MET A 1 43.48 -20.93 13.66
N ILE A 2 42.29 -20.89 13.06
CA ILE A 2 42.06 -20.35 11.70
C ILE A 2 40.88 -19.34 11.64
N TYR A 3 40.15 -19.17 12.74
CA TYR A 3 38.92 -18.34 12.79
C TYR A 3 39.16 -16.88 13.20
N GLN A 4 40.42 -16.47 13.38
CA GLN A 4 40.81 -15.08 13.68
C GLN A 4 41.15 -14.28 12.41
N VAL A 5 41.21 -14.94 11.25
CA VAL A 5 41.35 -14.27 9.95
C VAL A 5 40.05 -13.53 9.69
N GLY A 6 40.11 -12.19 9.64
CA GLY A 6 38.96 -11.33 9.47
C GLY A 6 38.23 -11.60 8.14
N GLY A 7 36.98 -11.13 8.05
CA GLY A 7 36.19 -11.28 6.83
C GLY A 7 36.82 -10.59 5.61
N ILE A 8 37.69 -9.60 5.83
CA ILE A 8 38.37 -8.86 4.76
C ILE A 8 39.46 -9.72 4.08
N GLU A 9 40.21 -10.51 4.84
CA GLU A 9 41.19 -11.44 4.28
C GLU A 9 40.54 -12.52 3.42
N TRP A 10 39.37 -13.04 3.83
CA TRP A 10 38.59 -13.96 3.01
C TRP A 10 38.14 -13.32 1.69
N LEU A 11 37.78 -12.03 1.72
CA LEU A 11 37.44 -11.30 0.50
C LEU A 11 38.64 -11.20 -0.46
N TRP A 12 39.84 -10.94 0.07
CA TRP A 12 41.07 -10.91 -0.73
C TRP A 12 41.41 -12.28 -1.32
N ILE A 13 41.24 -13.36 -0.55
CA ILE A 13 41.47 -14.74 -1.03
C ILE A 13 40.49 -15.06 -2.16
N LEU A 14 39.20 -14.76 -1.98
CA LEU A 14 38.19 -14.99 -3.01
C LEU A 14 38.48 -14.19 -4.28
N LEU A 15 38.86 -12.92 -4.13
CA LEU A 15 39.21 -12.05 -5.24
C LEU A 15 40.45 -12.56 -5.99
N ALA A 16 41.48 -13.00 -5.27
CA ALA A 16 42.68 -13.59 -5.84
C ALA A 16 42.36 -14.88 -6.61
N LEU A 17 41.50 -15.74 -6.05
CA LEU A 17 41.03 -16.95 -6.74
C LEU A 17 40.27 -16.60 -8.02
N LEU A 18 39.38 -15.62 -7.96
CA LEU A 18 38.62 -15.17 -9.12
C LEU A 18 39.53 -14.62 -10.23
N ILE A 19 40.57 -13.86 -9.85
CA ILE A 19 41.57 -13.35 -10.79
C ILE A 19 42.47 -14.47 -11.33
N LEU A 20 42.78 -15.49 -10.54
CA LEU A 20 43.60 -16.63 -10.98
C LEU A 20 42.86 -17.49 -12.01
N PHE A 21 41.58 -17.76 -11.78
CA PHE A 21 40.76 -18.61 -12.64
C PHE A 21 40.23 -17.87 -13.87
N PHE A 22 39.77 -16.62 -13.72
CA PHE A 22 39.19 -15.83 -14.81
C PHE A 22 40.17 -14.85 -15.44
N GLY A 23 41.30 -14.57 -14.80
CA GLY A 23 42.28 -13.58 -15.26
C GLY A 23 41.92 -12.15 -14.83
N SER A 24 42.95 -11.30 -14.67
CA SER A 24 42.80 -9.90 -14.25
C SER A 24 42.04 -9.00 -15.23
N LYS A 25 41.89 -9.45 -16.49
CA LYS A 25 41.18 -8.71 -17.54
C LYS A 25 39.67 -8.91 -17.51
N ARG A 26 39.18 -10.08 -17.08
CA ARG A 26 37.75 -10.45 -17.15
C ARG A 26 36.91 -9.80 -16.07
N LEU A 27 37.43 -9.69 -14.86
CA LEU A 27 36.72 -9.06 -13.75
C LEU A 27 36.33 -7.59 -14.02
N PRO A 28 37.23 -6.71 -14.47
CA PRO A 28 36.86 -5.34 -14.82
C PRO A 28 36.01 -5.23 -16.09
N GLU A 29 36.10 -6.20 -17.00
CA GLU A 29 35.26 -6.27 -18.20
C GLU A 29 33.79 -6.53 -17.84
N ILE A 30 33.54 -7.51 -16.95
CA ILE A 30 32.21 -7.84 -16.44
C ILE A 30 31.65 -6.68 -15.61
N ALA A 31 32.45 -6.07 -14.75
CA ALA A 31 32.01 -4.91 -13.97
C ALA A 31 31.58 -3.73 -14.87
N ARG A 32 32.31 -3.49 -15.97
CA ARG A 32 31.96 -2.44 -16.94
C ARG A 32 30.70 -2.76 -17.72
N SER A 33 30.53 -3.99 -18.20
CA SER A 33 29.32 -4.37 -18.95
C SER A 33 28.07 -4.37 -18.07
N LEU A 34 28.18 -4.92 -16.86
CA LEU A 34 27.11 -4.90 -15.86
C LEU A 34 26.77 -3.48 -15.41
N GLY A 35 27.78 -2.64 -15.19
CA GLY A 35 27.58 -1.23 -14.85
C GLY A 35 26.86 -0.45 -15.95
N ARG A 36 27.20 -0.68 -17.22
CA ARG A 36 26.49 -0.09 -18.37
C ARG A 36 25.04 -0.60 -18.46
N ALA A 37 24.83 -1.91 -18.32
CA ALA A 37 23.50 -2.50 -18.35
C ALA A 37 22.61 -1.95 -17.23
N PHE A 38 23.16 -1.83 -16.02
CA PHE A 38 22.45 -1.25 -14.88
C PHE A 38 22.14 0.24 -15.08
N ALA A 39 23.07 1.00 -15.68
CA ALA A 39 22.86 2.41 -15.99
C ALA A 39 21.73 2.61 -17.02
N GLU A 40 21.72 1.84 -18.11
CA GLU A 40 20.64 1.88 -19.10
C GLU A 40 19.30 1.41 -18.52
N PHE A 41 19.32 0.38 -17.66
CA PHE A 41 18.13 -0.06 -16.94
C PHE A 41 17.54 1.04 -16.04
N GLN A 42 18.38 1.75 -15.29
CA GLN A 42 17.92 2.85 -14.44
C GLN A 42 17.37 4.02 -15.25
N LYS A 43 17.97 4.36 -16.40
CA LYS A 43 17.41 5.35 -17.32
C LYS A 43 16.05 4.92 -17.86
N GLY A 44 15.92 3.68 -18.33
CA GLY A 44 14.65 3.13 -18.81
C GLY A 44 13.57 3.15 -17.72
N ARG A 45 13.92 2.81 -16.47
CA ARG A 45 12.99 2.90 -15.34
C ARG A 45 12.50 4.32 -15.08
N MET A 46 13.39 5.32 -15.12
CA MET A 46 13.03 6.72 -14.94
C MET A 46 12.10 7.22 -16.06
N GLU A 47 12.35 6.81 -17.30
CA GLU A 47 11.48 7.18 -18.43
C GLU A 47 10.10 6.53 -18.29
N ILE A 48 10.03 5.24 -17.94
CA ILE A 48 8.75 4.55 -17.69
C ILE A 48 7.97 5.24 -16.57
N GLU A 49 8.62 5.59 -15.46
CA GLU A 49 7.96 6.29 -14.36
C GLU A 49 7.44 7.67 -14.80
N ARG A 50 8.20 8.39 -15.63
CA ARG A 50 7.80 9.67 -16.20
C ARG A 50 6.60 9.53 -17.15
N GLU A 51 6.62 8.55 -18.03
CA GLU A 51 5.51 8.24 -18.94
C GLU A 51 4.26 7.82 -18.17
N LEU A 52 4.39 6.94 -17.18
CA LEU A 52 3.28 6.53 -16.31
C LEU A 52 2.68 7.72 -15.56
N ARG A 53 3.52 8.65 -15.08
CA ARG A 53 3.07 9.88 -14.44
C ARG A 53 2.37 10.83 -15.41
N ALA A 54 2.90 10.97 -16.62
CA ALA A 54 2.29 11.79 -17.67
C ALA A 54 0.92 11.24 -18.08
N ILE A 55 0.78 9.92 -18.25
CA ILE A 55 -0.50 9.26 -18.53
C ILE A 55 -1.47 9.46 -17.36
N GLN A 56 -1.01 9.32 -16.11
CA GLN A 56 -1.85 9.57 -14.94
C GLN A 56 -2.34 11.03 -14.90
N GLU A 57 -1.48 11.98 -15.23
CA GLU A 57 -1.82 13.41 -15.27
C GLU A 57 -2.78 13.72 -16.42
N GLU A 58 -2.55 13.17 -17.61
CA GLU A 58 -3.41 13.33 -18.81
C GLU A 58 -4.79 12.68 -18.62
N VAL A 59 -4.86 11.50 -17.99
CA VAL A 59 -6.12 10.83 -17.63
C VAL A 59 -6.84 11.53 -16.46
N MET A 60 -6.14 12.37 -15.68
CA MET A 60 -6.75 13.18 -14.62
C MET A 60 -7.27 14.55 -15.11
N LEU A 61 -6.97 14.97 -16.33
CA LEU A 61 -7.54 16.18 -16.94
C LEU A 61 -9.08 16.15 -17.14
N PRO A 62 -9.78 15.03 -17.43
CA PRO A 62 -11.24 14.99 -17.36
C PRO A 62 -11.80 15.12 -15.93
N ALA A 63 -10.99 14.91 -14.88
CA ALA A 63 -11.49 14.99 -13.50
C ALA A 63 -11.84 16.42 -13.07
N ARG A 64 -11.34 17.47 -13.75
CA ARG A 64 -11.64 18.87 -13.39
C ARG A 64 -13.02 19.33 -13.87
N GLU A 65 -13.50 18.83 -15.02
CA GLU A 65 -14.88 19.04 -15.49
C GLU A 65 -15.88 18.17 -14.71
N VAL A 66 -15.47 16.97 -14.32
CA VAL A 66 -16.25 16.12 -13.40
C VAL A 66 -16.35 16.77 -12.02
N LYS A 67 -15.29 17.44 -11.54
CA LYS A 67 -15.32 18.12 -10.24
C LYS A 67 -16.32 19.28 -10.23
N SER A 68 -16.42 20.08 -11.29
CA SER A 68 -17.39 21.18 -11.33
C SER A 68 -18.84 20.71 -11.40
N THR A 69 -19.12 19.63 -12.15
CA THR A 69 -20.47 19.02 -12.20
C THR A 69 -20.83 18.32 -10.89
N VAL A 70 -19.84 17.73 -10.20
CA VAL A 70 -20.03 17.15 -8.86
C VAL A 70 -20.24 18.20 -7.78
N GLU A 71 -19.58 19.37 -7.86
CA GLU A 71 -19.82 20.48 -6.92
C GLU A 71 -21.20 21.12 -7.12
N GLU A 72 -21.67 21.26 -8.35
CA GLU A 72 -23.03 21.76 -8.65
C GLU A 72 -24.09 20.78 -8.11
N MET A 73 -23.93 19.48 -8.35
CA MET A 73 -24.81 18.44 -7.80
C MET A 73 -24.79 18.41 -6.27
N LYS A 74 -23.63 18.69 -5.64
CA LYS A 74 -23.51 18.76 -4.17
C LYS A 74 -24.33 19.90 -3.57
N SER A 75 -24.42 21.03 -4.26
CA SER A 75 -25.22 22.17 -3.81
C SER A 75 -26.72 21.84 -3.74
N ASP A 76 -27.22 21.10 -4.72
CA ASP A 76 -28.63 20.67 -4.74
C ASP A 76 -28.91 19.56 -3.72
N VAL A 77 -27.95 18.65 -3.52
CA VAL A 77 -28.04 17.62 -2.47
C VAL A 77 -28.02 18.25 -1.07
N GLU A 78 -27.34 19.38 -0.85
CA GLU A 78 -27.39 20.11 0.43
C GLU A 78 -28.76 20.74 0.71
N LYS A 79 -29.44 21.28 -0.30
CA LYS A 79 -30.81 21.79 -0.16
C LYS A 79 -31.81 20.68 0.18
N ILE A 80 -31.64 19.52 -0.45
CA ILE A 80 -32.47 18.34 -0.16
C ILE A 80 -32.22 17.84 1.28
N LYS A 81 -30.97 17.91 1.75
CA LYS A 81 -30.64 17.55 3.14
C LYS A 81 -31.24 18.52 4.16
N SER A 82 -31.36 19.82 3.85
CA SER A 82 -32.00 20.77 4.78
C SER A 82 -33.49 20.46 5.00
N ASP A 83 -34.18 19.94 3.98
CA ASP A 83 -35.59 19.62 4.08
C ASP A 83 -35.84 18.30 4.83
N VAL A 84 -34.94 17.32 4.68
CA VAL A 84 -35.03 16.02 5.37
C VAL A 84 -34.66 16.12 6.87
N LYS A 85 -33.80 17.08 7.24
CA LYS A 85 -33.28 17.21 8.61
C LYS A 85 -34.31 17.70 9.65
N ASN A 86 -35.44 18.28 9.23
CA ASN A 86 -36.47 18.79 10.13
C ASN A 86 -37.52 17.75 10.58
N LEU A 87 -37.45 16.48 10.14
CA LEU A 87 -38.41 15.44 10.54
C LEU A 87 -37.94 14.47 11.62
N THR A 88 -36.71 14.58 12.14
CA THR A 88 -36.28 13.70 13.24
C THR A 88 -35.40 14.43 14.25
N SER A 89 -35.93 14.59 15.46
CA SER A 89 -35.24 14.98 16.70
C SER A 89 -36.10 14.41 17.85
N PRO A 90 -35.59 14.15 19.08
CA PRO A 90 -34.29 14.51 19.68
C PRO A 90 -33.55 13.28 20.29
N THR A 91 -32.30 13.36 20.78
CA THR A 91 -31.98 13.44 22.23
C THR A 91 -30.46 13.18 22.37
N ASN A 92 -29.65 14.22 22.58
CA ASN A 92 -29.15 14.81 23.84
C ASN A 92 -27.70 14.37 24.16
N PRO A 93 -26.71 15.27 23.96
CA PRO A 93 -25.28 15.03 24.10
C PRO A 93 -24.71 15.41 25.48
N SER A 94 -23.73 14.62 25.95
CA SER A 94 -22.74 14.95 26.99
C SER A 94 -21.68 13.84 26.87
N GLN A 95 -20.36 14.04 26.75
CA GLN A 95 -19.47 14.99 27.41
C GLN A 95 -18.18 15.22 26.58
N ILE A 96 -17.57 16.38 26.79
CA ILE A 96 -16.38 16.94 26.13
C ILE A 96 -15.13 16.63 26.98
N THR A 97 -14.16 15.92 26.37
CA THR A 97 -12.67 15.95 26.50
C THR A 97 -12.01 15.76 27.90
N PRO A 98 -10.70 15.39 28.04
CA PRO A 98 -9.52 16.01 27.42
C PRO A 98 -8.49 15.07 26.77
N ILE A 99 -7.78 15.65 25.80
CA ILE A 99 -6.60 15.17 25.09
C ILE A 99 -5.46 14.93 26.08
N GLN A 100 -5.05 13.67 26.28
CA GLN A 100 -3.70 13.34 26.74
C GLN A 100 -3.23 12.03 26.08
N GLU A 101 -2.26 12.19 25.17
CA GLU A 101 -1.00 11.45 25.30
C GLU A 101 -1.03 9.92 25.08
N SER A 102 -1.14 9.47 23.83
CA SER A 102 -0.43 8.27 23.32
C SER A 102 -0.81 7.93 21.87
N THR A 103 -0.35 8.74 20.93
CA THR A 103 -0.46 8.48 19.48
C THR A 103 0.52 7.42 18.97
N LYS A 104 1.12 6.60 19.85
CA LYS A 104 2.15 5.61 19.46
C LYS A 104 1.75 4.14 19.64
N GLU A 105 0.58 3.86 20.20
CA GLU A 105 0.08 2.48 20.35
C GLU A 105 -1.00 2.10 19.32
N VAL A 106 -1.56 3.07 18.61
CA VAL A 106 -2.65 2.85 17.64
C VAL A 106 -2.14 2.47 16.25
N LEU A 107 -0.85 2.72 15.96
CA LEU A 107 -0.19 2.26 14.73
C LEU A 107 0.49 0.89 14.91
N LYS A 108 -0.11 0.05 15.76
CA LYS A 108 0.01 -1.41 15.65
C LYS A 108 -1.21 -1.85 14.83
N GLU A 109 -1.21 -1.47 13.55
CA GLU A 109 -1.00 -2.48 12.51
C GLU A 109 -2.02 -3.61 12.68
N LEU A 110 -3.25 -3.41 12.21
CA LEU A 110 -3.57 -3.51 10.78
C LEU A 110 -3.04 -4.80 10.12
N LYS A 111 -3.05 -5.92 10.86
CA LYS A 111 -2.88 -7.27 10.27
C LYS A 111 -4.03 -8.25 10.58
N SER A 112 -5.16 -7.74 11.07
CA SER A 112 -6.37 -8.55 11.33
C SER A 112 -7.49 -8.34 10.30
N SER A 113 -7.38 -7.35 9.41
CA SER A 113 -8.39 -7.08 8.37
C SER A 113 -8.25 -8.00 7.15
N GLU A 114 -7.04 -8.47 6.83
CA GLU A 114 -6.84 -9.34 5.66
C GLU A 114 -7.48 -10.72 5.85
N LYS A 115 -7.34 -11.33 7.03
CA LYS A 115 -7.97 -12.64 7.33
C LYS A 115 -9.50 -12.60 7.33
N LEU A 116 -10.11 -11.47 7.70
CA LEU A 116 -11.57 -11.33 7.68
C LEU A 116 -12.12 -11.25 6.25
N LEU A 117 -11.38 -10.62 5.34
CA LEU A 117 -11.73 -10.59 3.92
C LEU A 117 -11.55 -11.96 3.26
N GLU A 118 -10.49 -12.69 3.64
CA GLU A 118 -10.18 -14.01 3.11
C GLU A 118 -11.22 -15.07 3.51
N ILE A 119 -11.66 -15.07 4.79
CA ILE A 119 -12.72 -15.95 5.27
C ILE A 119 -14.07 -15.61 4.60
N ALA A 120 -14.39 -14.31 4.42
CA ALA A 120 -15.60 -13.90 3.73
C ALA A 120 -15.63 -14.35 2.26
N LYS A 121 -14.48 -14.28 1.58
CA LYS A 121 -14.34 -14.68 0.17
C LYS A 121 -14.50 -16.19 -0.01
N ASN A 122 -13.92 -17.00 0.87
CA ASN A 122 -14.03 -18.46 0.80
C ASN A 122 -15.43 -18.97 1.18
N LEU A 123 -16.18 -18.23 2.00
CA LEU A 123 -17.58 -18.50 2.32
C LEU A 123 -18.57 -17.85 1.33
N ASN A 124 -18.06 -17.26 0.23
CA ASN A 124 -18.81 -16.56 -0.82
C ASN A 124 -19.77 -15.47 -0.29
N ILE A 125 -19.32 -14.70 0.70
CA ILE A 125 -20.07 -13.61 1.33
C ILE A 125 -19.69 -12.28 0.65
N LEU A 126 -20.69 -11.54 0.17
CA LEU A 126 -20.51 -10.22 -0.44
C LEU A 126 -20.05 -9.18 0.60
N VAL A 127 -18.83 -8.67 0.40
CA VAL A 127 -18.14 -7.73 1.30
C VAL A 127 -18.35 -6.25 0.97
N ASN A 128 -18.91 -5.92 -0.20
CA ASN A 128 -19.13 -4.52 -0.58
C ASN A 128 -20.36 -3.94 0.10
N GLY A 129 -20.15 -2.95 0.97
CA GLY A 129 -21.19 -2.17 1.64
C GLY A 129 -21.54 -2.61 3.06
N LYS A 130 -20.92 -3.67 3.60
CA LYS A 130 -21.13 -4.14 4.97
C LYS A 130 -20.02 -3.68 5.90
N THR A 131 -20.36 -3.32 7.14
CA THR A 131 -19.34 -2.96 8.12
C THR A 131 -18.53 -4.19 8.56
N PRO A 132 -17.28 -4.03 9.02
CA PRO A 132 -16.46 -5.15 9.49
C PRO A 132 -17.09 -5.95 10.65
N GLN A 133 -18.02 -5.34 11.39
CA GLN A 133 -18.73 -5.98 12.51
C GLN A 133 -19.91 -6.84 12.02
N GLU A 134 -20.69 -6.35 11.06
CA GLU A 134 -21.77 -7.12 10.43
C GLU A 134 -21.24 -8.30 9.63
N LEU A 135 -20.10 -8.10 8.98
CA LEU A 135 -19.41 -9.17 8.27
C LEU A 135 -18.95 -10.26 9.25
N LYS A 136 -18.49 -9.88 10.45
CA LYS A 136 -18.09 -10.81 11.51
C LYS A 136 -19.29 -11.60 12.06
N GLU A 137 -20.45 -10.97 12.22
CA GLU A 137 -21.68 -11.66 12.64
C GLU A 137 -22.24 -12.60 11.56
N GLU A 138 -22.23 -12.19 10.30
CA GLU A 138 -22.71 -13.01 9.19
C GLU A 138 -21.79 -14.22 8.92
N ILE A 139 -20.47 -14.03 9.04
CA ILE A 139 -19.49 -15.12 9.01
C ILE A 139 -19.75 -16.08 10.18
N LYS A 140 -19.99 -15.57 11.40
CA LYS A 140 -20.24 -16.40 12.58
C LYS A 140 -21.53 -17.22 12.44
N ARG A 141 -22.60 -16.61 11.92
CA ARG A 141 -23.90 -17.27 11.71
C ARG A 141 -23.87 -18.34 10.62
N LYS A 142 -23.19 -18.07 9.50
CA LYS A 142 -23.01 -19.07 8.42
C LYS A 142 -22.09 -20.22 8.81
N LEU A 143 -21.12 -19.96 9.70
CA LEU A 143 -20.23 -21.00 10.21
C LEU A 143 -20.94 -21.94 11.21
N ASP A 144 -21.94 -21.42 11.94
CA ASP A 144 -22.78 -22.20 12.87
C ASP A 144 -23.82 -23.07 12.12
N GLU A 145 -24.31 -22.63 10.96
CA GLU A 145 -25.19 -23.39 10.06
C GLU A 145 -24.49 -24.51 9.26
N LEU A 146 -23.15 -24.52 9.24
CA LEU A 146 -22.30 -25.45 8.48
C LEU A 146 -21.61 -26.53 9.34
N GLY A 147 -21.74 -26.44 10.67
CA GLY A 147 -21.31 -27.45 11.64
C GLY A 147 -22.47 -28.32 12.11
#